data_AF-A0A4V5MVW4-F1
#
_entry.id   AF-A0A4V5MVW4-F1
#
_cell.length_a   1.000
_cell.length_b   1.000
_cell.length_c   1.000
_cell.angle_alpha   90.00
_cell.angle_beta   90.00
_cell.angle_gamma   90.00
#
_symmetry.space_group_name_H-M   'P 1'
#
loop_
_entity.id
_entity.type
_entity.pdbx_description
1 polymer ?
#
loop_
_entity_poly.entity_id
_entity_poly.type
_entity_poly.pdbx_seq_one_letter_code
_entity_poly.pdbx_strand_id
1 'polypeptide(L)'
;PLAGEGLRATDGLSLSTEEPGADDLRRSRLTRLLADREVHSRDSFIAAQLDIVSPAARALLPLVGANLWFTGDPAAPGTPERQRQDALTLLAEWDGAMNEHLPEPLIHVAWMAALQDRLIRDELGPLADDIARLQPTFLDAVFRNRAGAARWCDIVQSAATEDCATIARQALDRAILDLTARYGPDVASWRWGDAHQARHHHPGLGGLPALGWILNITQSLSGGEFTVARSSLYGAGDLPFQADTGAGFRAVIDLADPDSSVFITSTGQSGHPLSRHYDDLAGLWRRGEYVGMSLDPDLARAASAGVTTLTPLP
;
A
#
# COMPACT_ATOMS: atom_id res chain seq x y z
N PRO A 1 22.72 35.02 44.24
CA PRO A 1 23.87 34.64 43.38
C PRO A 1 23.95 33.11 43.26
N LEU A 2 23.57 32.42 42.18
CA LEU A 2 23.33 32.69 40.76
C LEU A 2 22.15 31.76 40.38
N ALA A 3 21.00 32.25 39.91
CA ALA A 3 20.66 32.37 38.48
C ALA A 3 21.04 31.12 37.65
N GLY A 4 20.07 30.22 37.45
CA GLY A 4 20.07 29.21 36.41
C GLY A 4 18.79 29.38 35.59
N GLU A 5 18.95 29.83 34.34
CA GLU A 5 17.88 30.18 33.41
C GLU A 5 17.01 28.96 33.07
N GLY A 6 15.69 29.16 33.16
CA GLY A 6 14.71 28.22 32.63
C GLY A 6 14.73 28.23 31.10
N LEU A 7 15.21 27.13 30.51
CA LEU A 7 14.98 26.82 29.11
C LEU A 7 13.48 26.59 28.91
N ARG A 8 12.90 27.49 28.12
CA ARG A 8 11.51 27.43 27.63
C ARG A 8 11.28 26.11 26.91
N ALA A 9 10.23 25.40 27.33
CA ALA A 9 9.64 24.31 26.58
C ALA A 9 9.01 24.86 25.30
N THR A 10 9.69 24.70 24.17
CA THR A 10 9.10 24.74 22.83
C THR A 10 9.37 23.40 22.17
N ASP A 11 8.42 22.49 22.34
CA ASP A 11 7.82 21.70 21.26
C ASP A 11 6.85 20.72 21.92
N GLY A 12 5.57 20.97 21.68
CA GLY A 12 4.48 20.14 22.15
C GLY A 12 4.48 18.81 21.43
N LEU A 13 5.18 17.84 22.00
CA LEU A 13 5.03 16.43 21.70
C LEU A 13 4.60 15.72 22.98
N SER A 14 3.30 15.45 23.12
CA SER A 14 2.80 14.29 23.85
C SER A 14 1.29 14.20 23.71
N LEU A 15 0.82 13.15 23.02
CA LEU A 15 -0.09 12.13 23.55
C LEU A 15 -0.44 11.15 22.43
N SER A 16 0.42 10.16 22.21
CA SER A 16 -0.01 8.81 21.78
C SER A 16 1.05 7.80 22.19
N THR A 17 0.64 6.82 22.99
CA THR A 17 1.39 5.62 23.38
C THR A 17 1.41 4.59 22.24
N GLU A 18 1.54 5.04 20.99
CA GLU A 18 1.44 4.16 19.83
C GLU A 18 2.82 4.08 19.16
N GLU A 19 3.34 2.86 19.09
CA GLU A 19 4.39 2.50 18.12
C GLU A 19 4.06 3.13 16.77
N PRO A 20 5.02 3.75 16.04
CA PRO A 20 4.75 4.40 14.77
C PRO A 20 4.06 3.45 13.79
N GLY A 21 2.74 3.58 13.68
CA GLY A 21 1.92 2.67 12.89
C GLY A 21 1.91 3.06 11.41
N ALA A 22 1.20 2.29 10.59
CA ALA A 22 1.00 2.62 9.19
C ALA A 22 0.42 4.05 8.99
N ASP A 23 -0.46 4.47 9.90
CA ASP A 23 -1.07 5.80 9.86
C ASP A 23 -0.08 6.94 10.14
N ASP A 24 0.97 6.71 10.93
CA ASP A 24 1.97 7.75 11.21
C ASP A 24 2.90 7.96 10.01
N LEU A 25 3.32 6.88 9.35
CA LEU A 25 4.12 6.95 8.12
C LEU A 25 3.36 7.67 7.00
N ARG A 26 2.09 7.30 6.82
CA ARG A 26 1.19 7.93 5.86
C ARG A 26 0.95 9.40 6.18
N ARG A 27 0.65 9.73 7.44
CA ARG A 27 0.47 11.12 7.89
C ARG A 27 1.74 11.94 7.64
N SER A 28 2.92 11.42 8.00
CA SER A 28 4.21 12.08 7.73
C SER A 28 4.44 12.35 6.24
N ARG A 29 4.10 11.39 5.36
CA ARG A 29 4.20 11.57 3.91
C ARG A 29 3.26 12.66 3.41
N LEU A 30 1.99 12.62 3.83
CA LEU A 30 1.02 13.64 3.45
C LEU A 30 1.43 15.03 3.96
N THR A 31 1.86 15.15 5.22
CA THR A 31 2.34 16.42 5.78
C THR A 31 3.50 17.00 4.95
N ARG A 32 4.45 16.16 4.50
CA ARG A 32 5.53 16.62 3.61
C ARG A 32 5.00 17.09 2.26
N LEU A 33 4.13 16.32 1.60
CA LEU A 33 3.54 16.71 0.31
C LEU A 33 2.76 18.04 0.40
N LEU A 34 2.12 18.31 1.53
CA LEU A 34 1.42 19.57 1.81
C LEU A 34 2.38 20.71 2.18
N ALA A 35 3.52 20.41 2.80
CA ALA A 35 4.54 21.42 3.14
C ALA A 35 5.45 21.79 1.95
N ASP A 36 5.53 20.93 0.92
CA ASP A 36 6.36 21.16 -0.27
C ASP A 36 5.90 22.37 -1.10
N ARG A 37 4.71 22.91 -0.83
CA ARG A 37 4.12 24.06 -1.52
C ARG A 37 3.39 24.96 -0.53
N GLU A 38 3.54 26.28 -0.68
CA GLU A 38 2.76 27.25 0.12
C GLU A 38 1.32 27.39 -0.41
N VAL A 39 1.13 27.24 -1.72
CA VAL A 39 -0.16 27.39 -2.40
C VAL A 39 -0.50 26.08 -3.11
N HIS A 40 -1.71 25.59 -2.87
CA HIS A 40 -2.25 24.37 -3.46
C HIS A 40 -3.34 24.67 -4.47
N SER A 41 -3.24 24.04 -5.65
CA SER A 41 -4.35 23.91 -6.59
C SER A 41 -5.14 22.64 -6.31
N ARG A 42 -6.35 22.55 -6.89
CA ARG A 42 -7.14 21.31 -6.93
C ARG A 42 -6.31 20.11 -7.39
N ASP A 43 -5.59 20.26 -8.50
CA ASP A 43 -4.81 19.16 -9.08
C ASP A 43 -3.64 18.76 -8.17
N SER A 44 -3.08 19.69 -7.41
CA SER A 44 -2.05 19.36 -6.42
C SER A 44 -2.59 18.54 -5.24
N PHE A 45 -3.83 18.80 -4.81
CA PHE A 45 -4.50 17.98 -3.79
C PHE A 45 -4.86 16.59 -4.34
N ILE A 46 -5.32 16.51 -5.59
CA ILE A 46 -5.55 15.23 -6.27
C ILE A 46 -4.26 14.41 -6.33
N ALA A 47 -3.15 15.03 -6.75
CA ALA A 47 -1.85 14.38 -6.79
C ALA A 47 -1.41 13.87 -5.39
N ALA A 48 -1.67 14.64 -4.33
CA ALA A 48 -1.37 14.20 -2.97
C ALA A 48 -2.25 13.01 -2.53
N GLN A 49 -3.55 13.01 -2.85
CA GLN A 49 -4.45 11.87 -2.58
C GLN A 49 -4.01 10.59 -3.32
N LEU A 50 -3.36 10.75 -4.47
CA LEU A 50 -2.88 9.68 -5.35
C LEU A 50 -1.42 9.31 -5.14
N ASP A 51 -0.74 9.82 -4.11
CA ASP A 51 0.67 9.49 -3.86
C ASP A 51 0.82 8.02 -3.41
N ILE A 52 1.51 7.25 -4.27
CA ILE A 52 1.74 5.81 -4.11
C ILE A 52 3.14 5.48 -3.58
N VAL A 53 3.92 6.48 -3.16
CA VAL A 53 5.28 6.25 -2.64
C VAL A 53 5.20 5.75 -1.20
N SER A 54 5.70 4.54 -0.95
CA SER A 54 5.70 3.93 0.38
C SER A 54 6.87 4.43 1.24
N PRO A 55 6.62 5.17 2.34
CA PRO A 55 7.69 5.59 3.26
C PRO A 55 8.35 4.40 3.94
N ALA A 56 7.59 3.33 4.23
CA ALA A 56 8.12 2.10 4.79
C ALA A 56 9.12 1.44 3.82
N ALA A 57 8.75 1.33 2.54
CA ALA A 57 9.66 0.76 1.53
C ALA A 57 10.94 1.57 1.40
N ARG A 58 10.84 2.90 1.30
CA ARG A 58 12.00 3.80 1.22
C ARG A 58 12.90 3.77 2.45
N ALA A 59 12.34 3.48 3.63
CA ALA A 59 13.12 3.38 4.86
C ALA A 59 13.80 2.01 5.00
N LEU A 60 13.09 0.93 4.71
CA LEU A 60 13.56 -0.44 4.93
C LEU A 60 14.48 -0.95 3.83
N LEU A 61 14.17 -0.66 2.57
CA LEU A 61 14.86 -1.28 1.44
C LEU A 61 16.38 -1.03 1.46
N PRO A 62 16.87 0.21 1.63
CA PRO A 62 18.31 0.47 1.68
C PRO A 62 18.99 -0.19 2.89
N LEU A 63 18.25 -0.38 3.98
CA LEU A 63 18.74 -0.97 5.22
C LEU A 63 18.85 -2.50 5.11
N VAL A 64 17.79 -3.16 4.64
CA VAL A 64 17.71 -4.62 4.53
C VAL A 64 18.61 -5.16 3.42
N GLY A 65 18.64 -4.49 2.27
CA GLY A 65 19.45 -4.96 1.14
C GLY A 65 20.88 -4.43 1.10
N ALA A 66 21.33 -3.64 2.08
CA ALA A 66 22.62 -2.95 2.08
C ALA A 66 23.81 -3.87 1.68
N ASN A 67 23.81 -5.11 2.18
CA ASN A 67 24.88 -6.10 1.94
C ASN A 67 24.56 -7.09 0.79
N LEU A 68 23.44 -6.90 0.10
CA LEU A 68 22.96 -7.74 -1.01
C LEU A 68 23.09 -7.04 -2.36
N TRP A 69 23.11 -5.71 -2.38
CA TRP A 69 23.20 -4.94 -3.62
C TRP A 69 24.51 -5.19 -4.36
N PHE A 70 24.39 -5.58 -5.63
CA PHE A 70 25.52 -5.75 -6.55
C PHE A 70 26.62 -6.67 -6.02
N THR A 71 26.25 -7.67 -5.21
CA THR A 71 27.18 -8.68 -4.68
C THR A 71 27.11 -9.99 -5.46
N GLY A 72 28.26 -10.67 -5.56
CA GLY A 72 28.40 -11.98 -6.19
C GLY A 72 28.69 -11.95 -7.70
N ASP A 73 29.14 -13.09 -8.21
CA ASP A 73 29.40 -13.29 -9.64
C ASP A 73 28.09 -13.45 -10.42
N PRO A 74 28.04 -13.06 -11.71
CA PRO A 74 26.86 -13.25 -12.56
C PRO A 74 26.41 -14.72 -12.57
N ALA A 75 25.14 -14.96 -12.25
CA ALA A 75 24.55 -16.29 -12.30
C ALA A 75 24.00 -16.63 -13.69
N ALA A 76 23.96 -17.93 -14.01
CA ALA A 76 23.44 -18.43 -15.27
C ALA A 76 21.91 -18.18 -15.39
N PRO A 77 21.38 -17.89 -16.59
CA PRO A 77 19.94 -17.75 -16.81
C PRO A 77 19.15 -18.97 -16.31
N GLY A 78 17.99 -18.72 -15.68
CA GLY A 78 17.10 -19.76 -15.19
C GLY A 78 17.47 -20.39 -13.85
N THR A 79 18.53 -19.92 -13.17
CA THR A 79 18.84 -20.36 -11.80
C THR A 79 18.16 -19.48 -10.74
N PRO A 80 17.93 -20.01 -9.52
CA PRO A 80 17.44 -19.20 -8.39
C PRO A 80 18.36 -18.01 -8.08
N GLU A 81 19.67 -18.20 -8.18
CA GLU A 81 20.67 -17.15 -7.99
C GLU A 81 20.47 -16.00 -8.97
N ARG A 82 20.13 -16.33 -10.22
CA ARG A 82 19.87 -15.32 -11.25
C ARG A 82 18.59 -14.57 -11.00
N GLN A 83 17.50 -15.26 -10.65
CA GLN A 83 16.24 -14.60 -10.28
C GLN A 83 16.42 -13.65 -9.10
N ARG A 84 17.22 -14.04 -8.09
CA ARG A 84 17.60 -13.17 -6.97
C ARG A 84 18.36 -11.93 -7.45
N GLN A 85 19.35 -12.08 -8.33
CA GLN A 85 20.08 -10.95 -8.89
C GLN A 85 19.17 -9.99 -9.66
N ASP A 86 18.29 -10.52 -10.52
CA ASP A 86 17.34 -9.71 -11.29
C ASP A 86 16.37 -8.95 -10.36
N ALA A 87 15.84 -9.61 -9.32
CA ALA A 87 14.99 -8.98 -8.31
C ALA A 87 15.72 -7.88 -7.51
N LEU A 88 16.97 -8.11 -7.10
CA LEU A 88 17.77 -7.12 -6.39
C LEU A 88 18.09 -5.91 -7.27
N THR A 89 18.37 -6.12 -8.57
CA THR A 89 18.59 -5.03 -9.53
C THR A 89 17.35 -4.15 -9.68
N LEU A 90 16.18 -4.77 -9.89
CA LEU A 90 14.91 -4.05 -9.99
C LEU A 90 14.64 -3.22 -8.72
N LEU A 91 14.77 -3.85 -7.54
CA LEU A 91 14.57 -3.18 -6.26
C LEU A 91 15.58 -2.05 -5.98
N ALA A 92 16.83 -2.18 -6.43
CA ALA A 92 17.85 -1.15 -6.22
C ALA A 92 17.57 0.14 -7.00
N GLU A 93 16.88 0.04 -8.15
CA GLU A 93 16.51 1.17 -9.00
C GLU A 93 15.14 1.76 -8.64
N TRP A 94 14.36 1.06 -7.82
CA TRP A 94 13.00 1.43 -7.45
C TRP A 94 12.95 2.57 -6.42
N ASP A 95 12.07 3.53 -6.66
CA ASP A 95 11.90 4.73 -5.82
C ASP A 95 10.89 4.56 -4.66
N GLY A 96 10.30 3.38 -4.54
CA GLY A 96 9.26 3.06 -3.55
C GLY A 96 7.83 3.31 -4.03
N ALA A 97 7.61 3.68 -5.30
CA ALA A 97 6.27 3.84 -5.88
C ALA A 97 5.57 2.49 -6.07
N MET A 98 4.47 2.28 -5.33
CA MET A 98 3.65 1.06 -5.36
C MET A 98 2.76 0.99 -6.62
N ASN A 99 3.36 1.06 -7.81
CA ASN A 99 2.66 1.12 -9.09
C ASN A 99 2.13 -0.27 -9.50
N GLU A 100 0.86 -0.34 -9.92
CA GLU A 100 0.20 -1.59 -10.33
C GLU A 100 0.87 -2.31 -11.51
N HIS A 101 1.61 -1.59 -12.36
CA HIS A 101 2.28 -2.15 -13.54
C HIS A 101 3.72 -2.62 -13.28
N LEU A 102 4.22 -2.48 -12.05
CA LEU A 102 5.60 -2.77 -11.70
C LEU A 102 5.73 -4.09 -10.91
N PRO A 103 6.81 -4.87 -11.12
CA PRO A 103 7.11 -6.04 -10.28
C PRO A 103 7.64 -5.68 -8.89
N GLU A 104 8.37 -4.57 -8.76
CA GLU A 104 9.10 -4.18 -7.55
C GLU A 104 8.22 -4.07 -6.30
N PRO A 105 7.00 -3.49 -6.34
CA PRO A 105 6.12 -3.44 -5.19
C PRO A 105 5.75 -4.85 -4.68
N LEU A 106 5.48 -5.78 -5.60
CA LEU A 106 5.12 -7.16 -5.27
C LEU A 106 6.30 -7.90 -4.63
N ILE A 107 7.49 -7.77 -5.23
CA ILE A 107 8.72 -8.38 -4.71
C ILE A 107 9.03 -7.82 -3.31
N HIS A 108 8.95 -6.49 -3.14
CA HIS A 108 9.22 -5.83 -1.87
C HIS A 108 8.29 -6.32 -0.76
N VAL A 109 6.97 -6.31 -1.00
CA VAL A 109 5.99 -6.74 0.00
C VAL A 109 6.18 -8.22 0.36
N ALA A 110 6.37 -9.09 -0.63
CA ALA A 110 6.62 -10.50 -0.38
C ALA A 110 7.92 -10.74 0.40
N TRP A 111 8.99 -10.02 0.06
CA TRP A 111 10.27 -10.12 0.75
C TRP A 111 10.17 -9.65 2.20
N MET A 112 9.58 -8.48 2.45
CA MET A 112 9.44 -7.96 3.82
C MET A 112 8.54 -8.85 4.68
N ALA A 113 7.48 -9.45 4.11
CA ALA A 113 6.65 -10.41 4.81
C ALA A 113 7.41 -11.69 5.16
N ALA A 114 8.13 -12.28 4.19
CA ALA A 114 8.95 -13.47 4.42
C ALA A 114 10.10 -13.21 5.41
N LEU A 115 10.67 -12.00 5.40
CA LEU A 115 11.71 -11.59 6.32
C LEU A 115 11.16 -11.44 7.74
N GLN A 116 10.06 -10.71 7.92
CA GLN A 116 9.41 -10.60 9.23
C GLN A 116 9.08 -11.97 9.79
N ASP A 117 8.45 -12.83 8.99
CA ASP A 117 8.11 -14.19 9.40
C ASP A 117 9.34 -14.96 9.89
N ARG A 118 10.43 -14.93 9.10
CA ARG A 118 11.67 -15.63 9.43
C ARG A 118 12.33 -15.10 10.71
N LEU A 119 12.24 -13.81 10.98
CA LEU A 119 12.80 -13.18 12.18
C LEU A 119 12.01 -13.49 13.45
N ILE A 120 10.69 -13.69 13.36
CA ILE A 120 9.85 -13.84 14.55
C ILE A 120 9.47 -15.29 14.84
N ARG A 121 9.48 -16.16 13.84
CA ARG A 121 8.89 -17.51 13.92
C ARG A 121 9.65 -18.45 14.85
N ASP A 122 10.95 -18.31 14.95
CA ASP A 122 11.77 -19.12 15.85
C ASP A 122 11.54 -18.78 17.33
N GLU A 123 11.36 -17.49 17.65
CA GLU A 123 11.16 -17.00 19.00
C GLU A 123 9.70 -17.05 19.46
N LEU A 124 8.75 -16.78 18.56
CA LEU A 124 7.33 -16.73 18.88
C LEU A 124 6.59 -18.04 18.55
N GLY A 125 7.19 -18.92 17.75
CA GLY A 125 6.58 -20.17 17.34
C GLY A 125 5.22 -19.94 16.66
N PRO A 126 4.15 -20.65 17.06
CA PRO A 126 2.82 -20.49 16.47
C PRO A 126 2.23 -19.08 16.59
N LEU A 127 2.66 -18.27 17.56
CA LEU A 127 2.17 -16.88 17.70
C LEU A 127 2.61 -15.98 16.53
N ALA A 128 3.63 -16.38 15.76
CA ALA A 128 4.03 -15.66 14.55
C ALA A 128 2.90 -15.60 13.51
N ASP A 129 2.03 -16.62 13.46
CA ASP A 129 0.92 -16.69 12.50
C ASP A 129 -0.14 -15.60 12.75
N ASP A 130 -0.20 -15.06 13.97
CA ASP A 130 -1.08 -13.93 14.33
C ASP A 130 -0.50 -12.57 13.89
N ILE A 131 0.78 -12.52 13.49
CA ILE A 131 1.49 -11.29 13.09
C ILE A 131 1.63 -11.23 11.56
N ALA A 132 0.48 -11.18 10.88
CA ALA A 132 0.39 -11.14 9.43
C ALA A 132 0.77 -9.78 8.81
N ARG A 133 0.52 -8.68 9.54
CA ARG A 133 0.80 -7.33 9.04
C ARG A 133 2.26 -6.96 9.26
N LEU A 134 2.84 -6.30 8.27
CA LEU A 134 4.22 -5.82 8.33
C LEU A 134 4.39 -4.82 9.47
N GLN A 135 5.48 -4.96 10.23
CA GLN A 135 5.91 -4.09 11.31
C GLN A 135 7.23 -3.39 10.92
N PRO A 136 7.19 -2.26 10.20
CA PRO A 136 8.39 -1.59 9.73
C PRO A 136 9.31 -1.12 10.86
N THR A 137 8.75 -0.70 12.00
CA THR A 137 9.53 -0.25 13.16
C THR A 137 10.34 -1.38 13.77
N PHE A 138 9.77 -2.59 13.82
CA PHE A 138 10.46 -3.80 14.25
C PHE A 138 11.65 -4.11 13.31
N LEU A 139 11.40 -4.17 12.00
CA LEU A 139 12.47 -4.44 11.03
C LEU A 139 13.57 -3.36 11.08
N ASP A 140 13.20 -2.08 11.18
CA ASP A 140 14.17 -0.98 11.32
C ASP A 140 14.97 -1.09 12.62
N ALA A 141 14.36 -1.53 13.73
CA ALA A 141 15.05 -1.77 15.00
C ALA A 141 16.04 -2.95 14.91
N VAL A 142 15.62 -4.08 14.31
CA VAL A 142 16.45 -5.27 14.12
C VAL A 142 17.68 -4.94 13.29
N PHE A 143 17.51 -4.38 12.10
CA PHE A 143 18.61 -4.13 11.17
C PHE A 143 19.53 -2.98 11.59
N ARG A 144 19.05 -2.03 12.42
CA ARG A 144 19.90 -1.02 13.05
C ARG A 144 20.47 -1.46 14.40
N ASN A 145 20.19 -2.68 14.82
CA ASN A 145 20.57 -3.23 16.12
C ASN A 145 20.20 -2.33 17.32
N ARG A 146 19.03 -1.68 17.27
CA ARG A 146 18.58 -0.84 18.39
C ARG A 146 18.35 -1.70 19.62
N ALA A 147 18.93 -1.32 20.75
CA ALA A 147 18.84 -2.07 22.01
C ALA A 147 19.19 -3.56 21.90
N GLY A 148 20.09 -3.95 20.98
CA GLY A 148 20.48 -5.35 20.79
C GLY A 148 19.52 -6.18 19.93
N ALA A 149 18.60 -5.54 19.19
CA ALA A 149 17.60 -6.23 18.38
C ALA A 149 18.17 -7.03 17.19
N ALA A 150 19.46 -6.92 16.84
CA ALA A 150 20.04 -7.80 15.81
C ALA A 150 20.01 -9.28 16.22
N ARG A 151 19.81 -9.60 17.50
CA ARG A 151 19.63 -10.98 17.99
C ARG A 151 18.51 -11.74 17.29
N TRP A 152 17.48 -11.04 16.79
CA TRP A 152 16.36 -11.65 16.07
C TRP A 152 16.77 -12.20 14.69
N CYS A 153 17.98 -11.90 14.22
CA CYS A 153 18.52 -12.47 12.98
C CYS A 153 19.22 -13.82 13.20
N ASP A 154 19.44 -14.24 14.44
CA ASP A 154 20.06 -15.52 14.75
C ASP A 154 18.97 -16.57 14.94
N ILE A 155 19.02 -17.68 14.19
CA ILE A 155 18.03 -18.74 14.34
C ILE A 155 18.48 -19.64 15.50
N VAL A 156 17.83 -19.51 16.65
CA VAL A 156 18.28 -20.19 17.90
C VAL A 156 18.37 -21.71 17.79
N GLN A 157 17.58 -22.33 16.92
CA GLN A 157 17.57 -23.78 16.70
C GLN A 157 18.64 -24.26 15.71
N SER A 158 19.32 -23.34 15.00
CA SER A 158 20.37 -23.69 14.05
C SER A 158 21.72 -23.85 14.78
N ALA A 159 22.66 -24.55 14.15
CA ALA A 159 24.02 -24.69 14.68
C ALA A 159 24.94 -23.54 14.24
N ALA A 160 24.54 -22.76 13.25
CA ALA A 160 25.34 -21.69 12.67
C ALA A 160 24.76 -20.35 13.08
N THR A 161 25.56 -19.43 13.63
CA THR A 161 25.04 -18.09 13.91
C THR A 161 24.84 -17.34 12.60
N GLU A 162 23.59 -17.08 12.23
CA GLU A 162 23.25 -16.29 11.05
C GLU A 162 23.34 -14.79 11.33
N ASP A 163 23.77 -14.02 10.33
CA ASP A 163 23.67 -12.57 10.36
C ASP A 163 22.42 -12.07 9.63
N CYS A 164 22.04 -10.81 9.87
CA CYS A 164 20.84 -10.24 9.24
C CYS A 164 20.90 -10.23 7.71
N ALA A 165 22.10 -10.16 7.12
CA ALA A 165 22.26 -10.23 5.66
C ALA A 165 21.92 -11.63 5.14
N THR A 166 22.34 -12.68 5.85
CA THR A 166 22.02 -14.07 5.53
C THR A 166 20.52 -14.32 5.61
N ILE A 167 19.87 -13.88 6.69
CA ILE A 167 18.41 -14.00 6.85
C ILE A 167 17.66 -13.21 5.78
N ALA A 168 18.07 -11.98 5.49
CA ALA A 168 17.47 -11.15 4.44
C ALA A 168 17.55 -11.83 3.07
N ARG A 169 18.71 -12.41 2.72
CA ARG A 169 18.89 -13.14 1.47
C ARG A 169 18.00 -14.38 1.40
N GLN A 170 17.96 -15.18 2.46
CA GLN A 170 17.14 -16.39 2.52
C GLN A 170 15.64 -16.06 2.44
N ALA A 171 15.21 -14.95 3.06
CA ALA A 171 13.85 -14.47 2.96
C ALA A 171 13.49 -14.00 1.53
N LEU A 172 14.43 -13.36 0.82
CA LEU A 172 14.23 -12.99 -0.58
C LEU A 172 14.12 -14.22 -1.47
N ASP A 173 14.99 -15.21 -1.27
CA ASP A 173 14.93 -16.49 -2.01
C ASP A 173 13.58 -17.19 -1.79
N ARG A 174 13.09 -17.19 -0.55
CA ARG A 174 11.75 -17.72 -0.24
C ARG A 174 10.64 -16.95 -0.95
N ALA A 175 10.67 -15.62 -0.90
CA ALA A 175 9.67 -14.78 -1.55
C ALA A 175 9.66 -14.99 -3.08
N ILE A 176 10.83 -15.04 -3.72
CA ILE A 176 10.96 -15.29 -5.16
C ILE A 176 10.43 -16.67 -5.53
N LEU A 177 10.69 -17.69 -4.71
CA LEU A 177 10.15 -19.04 -4.93
C LEU A 177 8.62 -19.04 -4.90
N ASP A 178 8.02 -18.41 -3.89
CA ASP A 178 6.57 -18.33 -3.73
C ASP A 178 5.91 -17.51 -4.86
N LEU A 179 6.53 -16.40 -5.26
CA LEU A 179 6.07 -15.59 -6.38
C LEU A 179 6.23 -16.33 -7.72
N THR A 180 7.33 -17.05 -7.92
CA THR A 180 7.56 -17.86 -9.13
C THR A 180 6.49 -18.93 -9.30
N ALA A 181 6.10 -19.58 -8.20
CA ALA A 181 5.04 -20.59 -8.23
C ALA A 181 3.66 -20.01 -8.62
N ARG A 182 3.41 -18.73 -8.32
CA ARG A 182 2.12 -18.06 -8.56
C ARG A 182 2.06 -17.32 -9.90
N TYR A 183 3.14 -16.66 -10.28
CA TYR A 183 3.18 -15.70 -11.40
C TYR A 183 4.15 -16.12 -12.52
N GLY A 184 4.84 -17.25 -12.38
CA GLY A 184 5.78 -17.76 -13.37
C GLY A 184 7.23 -17.31 -13.13
N PRO A 185 8.19 -17.85 -13.91
CA PRO A 185 9.62 -17.74 -13.61
C PRO A 185 10.26 -16.39 -13.97
N ASP A 186 9.60 -15.56 -14.76
CA ASP A 186 10.14 -14.27 -15.20
C ASP A 186 9.78 -13.15 -14.21
N VAL A 187 10.76 -12.79 -13.37
CA VAL A 187 10.65 -11.75 -12.33
C VAL A 187 10.20 -10.40 -12.93
N ALA A 188 10.69 -10.05 -14.12
CA ALA A 188 10.37 -8.77 -14.76
C ALA A 188 8.94 -8.72 -15.33
N SER A 189 8.29 -9.87 -15.48
CA SER A 189 6.90 -9.98 -15.96
C SER A 189 5.85 -9.77 -14.87
N TRP A 190 6.23 -9.90 -13.59
CA TRP A 190 5.29 -9.79 -12.48
C TRP A 190 4.69 -8.38 -12.36
N ARG A 191 3.45 -8.27 -11.90
CA ARG A 191 2.73 -7.00 -11.76
C ARG A 191 2.06 -6.92 -10.41
N TRP A 192 2.27 -5.83 -9.69
CA TRP A 192 1.60 -5.56 -8.43
C TRP A 192 0.06 -5.61 -8.56
N GLY A 193 -0.48 -5.03 -9.62
CA GLY A 193 -1.92 -4.97 -9.89
C GLY A 193 -2.60 -6.31 -10.21
N ASP A 194 -1.82 -7.35 -10.52
CA ASP A 194 -2.36 -8.71 -10.69
C ASP A 194 -2.61 -9.36 -9.32
N ALA A 195 -1.81 -9.00 -8.32
CA ALA A 195 -1.89 -9.49 -6.95
C ALA A 195 -2.76 -8.59 -6.05
N HIS A 196 -2.73 -7.28 -6.27
CA HIS A 196 -3.34 -6.26 -5.44
C HIS A 196 -4.50 -5.59 -6.15
N GLN A 197 -5.70 -6.10 -5.86
CA GLN A 197 -6.93 -5.68 -6.51
C GLN A 197 -7.97 -5.26 -5.47
N ALA A 198 -8.66 -4.15 -5.72
CA ALA A 198 -9.93 -3.85 -5.08
C ALA A 198 -10.97 -4.83 -5.61
N ARG A 199 -11.59 -5.61 -4.72
CA ARG A 199 -12.69 -6.51 -5.05
C ARG A 199 -13.93 -6.11 -4.27
N HIS A 200 -14.86 -5.48 -4.96
CA HIS A 200 -16.17 -5.17 -4.42
C HIS A 200 -17.07 -6.39 -4.62
N HIS A 201 -17.14 -7.24 -3.59
CA HIS A 201 -18.01 -8.41 -3.60
C HIS A 201 -19.46 -8.00 -3.40
N HIS A 202 -20.34 -8.42 -4.32
CA HIS A 202 -21.77 -8.19 -4.15
C HIS A 202 -22.29 -9.05 -2.97
N PRO A 203 -22.92 -8.45 -1.93
CA PRO A 203 -23.18 -9.12 -0.65
C PRO A 203 -24.12 -10.34 -0.75
N GLY A 204 -25.09 -10.34 -1.66
CA GLY A 204 -25.99 -11.49 -1.87
C GLY A 204 -25.58 -12.45 -2.99
N LEU A 205 -25.18 -11.91 -4.15
CA LEU A 205 -25.03 -12.67 -5.38
C LEU A 205 -23.57 -12.89 -5.80
N GLY A 206 -22.61 -12.26 -5.12
CA GLY A 206 -21.20 -12.25 -5.51
C GLY A 206 -20.49 -13.59 -5.35
N GLY A 207 -21.01 -14.49 -4.51
CA GLY A 207 -20.50 -15.85 -4.33
C GLY A 207 -21.12 -16.88 -5.29
N LEU A 208 -22.13 -16.50 -6.07
CA LEU A 208 -22.77 -17.43 -7.01
C LEU A 208 -21.94 -17.54 -8.30
N PRO A 209 -21.70 -18.77 -8.81
CA PRO A 209 -21.01 -18.96 -10.09
C PRO A 209 -21.69 -18.18 -11.22
N ALA A 210 -20.88 -17.67 -12.16
CA ALA A 210 -21.29 -16.77 -13.26
C ALA A 210 -21.85 -15.40 -12.84
N LEU A 211 -22.76 -15.33 -11.86
CA LEU A 211 -23.28 -14.04 -11.37
C LEU A 211 -22.19 -13.21 -10.71
N GLY A 212 -21.30 -13.83 -9.93
CA GLY A 212 -20.16 -13.13 -9.34
C GLY A 212 -19.23 -12.49 -10.37
N TRP A 213 -19.16 -13.02 -11.60
CA TRP A 213 -18.31 -12.45 -12.67
C TRP A 213 -18.89 -11.16 -13.25
N ILE A 214 -20.21 -10.99 -13.15
CA ILE A 214 -20.93 -9.82 -13.64
C ILE A 214 -21.08 -8.78 -12.52
N LEU A 215 -21.31 -9.25 -11.29
CA LEU A 215 -21.72 -8.41 -10.17
C LEU A 215 -20.58 -7.97 -9.28
N ASN A 216 -19.46 -8.69 -9.25
CA ASN A 216 -18.30 -8.25 -8.48
C ASN A 216 -17.50 -7.26 -9.33
N ILE A 217 -17.22 -6.09 -8.79
CA ILE A 217 -16.38 -5.08 -9.46
C ILE A 217 -14.95 -5.30 -8.99
N THR A 218 -14.04 -5.55 -9.93
CA THR A 218 -12.61 -5.78 -9.65
C THR A 218 -11.76 -4.75 -10.38
N GLN A 219 -10.84 -4.10 -9.68
CA GLN A 219 -9.89 -3.15 -10.25
C GLN A 219 -8.50 -3.40 -9.67
N SER A 220 -7.47 -3.46 -10.52
CA SER A 220 -6.08 -3.40 -10.08
C SER A 220 -5.82 -2.07 -9.36
N LEU A 221 -4.98 -2.10 -8.33
CA LEU A 221 -4.65 -0.94 -7.54
C LEU A 221 -3.16 -0.64 -7.53
N SER A 222 -2.85 0.64 -7.72
CA SER A 222 -1.62 1.22 -7.22
C SER A 222 -1.80 1.66 -5.76
N GLY A 223 -0.70 1.76 -5.02
CA GLY A 223 -0.72 2.02 -3.57
C GLY A 223 -0.43 0.76 -2.74
N GLY A 224 -0.38 0.95 -1.42
CA GLY A 224 -0.20 -0.12 -0.45
C GLY A 224 -0.57 0.34 0.96
N GLU A 225 -0.23 -0.47 1.96
CA GLU A 225 -0.60 -0.22 3.36
C GLU A 225 -0.03 1.11 3.90
N PHE A 226 1.15 1.50 3.45
CA PHE A 226 1.91 2.66 3.97
C PHE A 226 1.87 3.89 3.07
N THR A 227 1.15 3.87 1.95
CA THR A 227 1.06 4.99 0.99
C THR A 227 -0.06 5.97 1.36
N VAL A 228 -0.06 7.18 0.78
CA VAL A 228 -1.17 8.14 0.97
C VAL A 228 -2.42 7.67 0.23
N ALA A 229 -2.26 7.23 -1.02
CA ALA A 229 -3.23 6.42 -1.74
C ALA A 229 -3.30 5.03 -1.11
N ARG A 230 -3.88 4.96 0.09
CA ARG A 230 -3.83 3.77 0.93
C ARG A 230 -4.68 2.66 0.34
N SER A 231 -4.08 1.49 0.25
CA SER A 231 -4.75 0.23 -0.03
C SER A 231 -4.13 -0.87 0.82
N SER A 232 -4.75 -1.16 1.97
CA SER A 232 -4.23 -2.21 2.87
C SER A 232 -4.38 -3.57 2.21
N LEU A 233 -3.57 -4.53 2.65
CA LEU A 233 -3.60 -5.90 2.15
C LEU A 233 -4.04 -6.87 3.26
N TYR A 234 -4.53 -8.06 2.88
CA TYR A 234 -4.91 -9.08 3.86
C TYR A 234 -3.72 -9.58 4.70
N GLY A 235 -2.53 -9.69 4.10
CA GLY A 235 -1.29 -10.07 4.78
C GLY A 235 -1.10 -11.58 4.99
N ALA A 236 -2.17 -12.37 4.90
CA ALA A 236 -2.13 -13.82 5.04
C ALA A 236 -3.19 -14.52 4.17
N GLY A 237 -3.17 -15.86 4.19
CA GLY A 237 -4.12 -16.70 3.48
C GLY A 237 -3.79 -16.90 1.99
N ASP A 238 -4.80 -17.27 1.20
CA ASP A 238 -4.62 -17.63 -0.21
C ASP A 238 -4.29 -16.41 -1.09
N LEU A 239 -4.81 -15.24 -0.74
CA LEU A 239 -4.66 -13.98 -1.47
C LEU A 239 -4.02 -12.90 -0.58
N PRO A 240 -2.78 -13.12 -0.09
CA PRO A 240 -2.17 -12.26 0.93
C PRO A 240 -1.94 -10.82 0.46
N PHE A 241 -1.80 -10.63 -0.85
CA PHE A 241 -1.56 -9.33 -1.48
C PHE A 241 -2.85 -8.62 -1.91
N GLN A 242 -4.01 -9.28 -1.85
CA GLN A 242 -5.26 -8.63 -2.27
C GLN A 242 -5.60 -7.47 -1.32
N ALA A 243 -6.18 -6.39 -1.88
CA ALA A 243 -6.56 -5.25 -1.09
C ALA A 243 -7.74 -5.57 -0.16
N ASP A 244 -7.57 -5.27 1.13
CA ASP A 244 -8.58 -5.42 2.18
C ASP A 244 -9.39 -4.12 2.36
N THR A 245 -8.70 -2.98 2.37
CA THR A 245 -9.34 -1.65 2.46
C THR A 245 -8.75 -0.69 1.45
N GLY A 246 -9.50 0.37 1.12
CA GLY A 246 -9.08 1.44 0.25
C GLY A 246 -10.08 2.60 0.24
N ALA A 247 -9.78 3.65 -0.52
CA ALA A 247 -10.63 4.84 -0.59
C ALA A 247 -11.92 4.58 -1.38
N GLY A 248 -13.04 4.35 -0.68
CA GLY A 248 -14.36 4.20 -1.32
C GLY A 248 -14.89 5.49 -1.95
N PHE A 249 -14.44 6.64 -1.45
CA PHE A 249 -14.77 7.98 -1.91
C PHE A 249 -13.55 8.89 -1.79
N ARG A 250 -13.36 9.79 -2.76
CA ARG A 250 -12.38 10.88 -2.71
C ARG A 250 -13.03 12.16 -3.19
N ALA A 251 -12.64 13.30 -2.60
CA ALA A 251 -13.10 14.60 -3.03
C ALA A 251 -12.03 15.67 -2.79
N VAL A 252 -12.09 16.72 -3.61
CA VAL A 252 -11.38 17.98 -3.41
C VAL A 252 -12.40 19.09 -3.54
N ILE A 253 -12.58 19.83 -2.46
CA ILE A 253 -13.61 20.87 -2.35
C ILE A 253 -12.93 22.23 -2.39
N ASP A 254 -13.31 23.05 -3.38
CA ASP A 254 -12.92 24.45 -3.43
C ASP A 254 -13.99 25.28 -2.70
N LEU A 255 -13.58 25.91 -1.60
CA LEU A 255 -14.49 26.69 -0.77
C LEU A 255 -14.74 28.10 -1.32
N ALA A 256 -13.89 28.59 -2.23
CA ALA A 256 -14.05 29.89 -2.89
C ALA A 256 -14.91 29.76 -4.15
N ASP A 257 -14.81 28.63 -4.86
CA ASP A 257 -15.62 28.29 -6.03
C ASP A 257 -16.14 26.84 -5.96
N PRO A 258 -17.27 26.58 -5.28
CA PRO A 258 -17.81 25.24 -5.09
C PRO A 258 -18.06 24.46 -6.38
N ASP A 259 -18.39 25.12 -7.49
CA ASP A 259 -18.65 24.47 -8.78
C ASP A 259 -17.38 23.94 -9.47
N SER A 260 -16.20 24.30 -8.96
CA SER A 260 -14.91 23.74 -9.38
C SER A 260 -14.49 22.48 -8.59
N SER A 261 -15.28 22.12 -7.57
CA SER A 261 -15.05 20.94 -6.72
C SER A 261 -15.22 19.65 -7.50
N VAL A 262 -14.52 18.60 -7.07
CA VAL A 262 -14.55 17.30 -7.74
C VAL A 262 -14.64 16.16 -6.74
N PHE A 263 -15.23 15.04 -7.16
CA PHE A 263 -15.32 13.84 -6.36
C PHE A 263 -15.23 12.58 -7.22
N ILE A 264 -15.06 11.43 -6.58
CA ILE A 264 -15.15 10.13 -7.22
C ILE A 264 -15.56 9.07 -6.20
N THR A 265 -16.33 8.07 -6.62
CA THR A 265 -16.60 6.85 -5.85
C THR A 265 -15.95 5.64 -6.53
N SER A 266 -15.62 4.62 -5.73
CA SER A 266 -14.93 3.41 -6.22
C SER A 266 -15.75 2.51 -7.16
N THR A 267 -17.07 2.70 -7.23
CA THR A 267 -17.99 1.89 -8.04
C THR A 267 -18.84 2.77 -8.98
N GLY A 268 -20.07 3.07 -8.58
CA GLY A 268 -21.04 3.90 -9.29
C GLY A 268 -22.07 4.42 -8.29
N GLN A 269 -22.96 5.30 -8.74
CA GLN A 269 -23.97 5.89 -7.84
C GLN A 269 -25.13 4.92 -7.51
N SER A 270 -25.37 3.92 -8.35
CA SER A 270 -26.48 2.98 -8.20
C SER A 270 -26.01 1.67 -7.58
N GLY A 271 -26.75 1.16 -6.58
CA GLY A 271 -26.55 -0.20 -6.08
C GLY A 271 -27.26 -1.27 -6.91
N HIS A 272 -28.00 -0.90 -7.96
CA HIS A 272 -28.76 -1.85 -8.77
C HIS A 272 -27.90 -2.42 -9.91
N PRO A 273 -27.69 -3.75 -10.00
CA PRO A 273 -26.74 -4.30 -10.97
C PRO A 273 -27.04 -4.07 -12.45
N LEU A 274 -28.31 -3.88 -12.81
CA LEU A 274 -28.71 -3.56 -14.18
C LEU A 274 -28.68 -2.06 -14.49
N SER A 275 -28.28 -1.23 -13.54
CA SER A 275 -28.13 0.20 -13.76
C SER A 275 -26.84 0.47 -14.52
N ARG A 276 -26.89 1.35 -15.51
CA ARG A 276 -25.68 1.89 -16.15
C ARG A 276 -24.75 2.63 -15.17
N HIS A 277 -25.28 3.02 -14.00
CA HIS A 277 -24.55 3.73 -12.95
C HIS A 277 -24.08 2.79 -11.82
N TYR A 278 -24.00 1.49 -12.08
CA TYR A 278 -23.55 0.49 -11.10
C TYR A 278 -22.04 0.54 -10.85
N ASP A 279 -21.26 0.67 -11.93
CA ASP A 279 -19.80 0.61 -11.95
C ASP A 279 -19.16 1.65 -12.89
N ASP A 280 -19.93 2.62 -13.39
CA ASP A 280 -19.48 3.61 -14.39
C ASP A 280 -18.34 4.52 -13.90
N LEU A 281 -18.19 4.69 -12.58
CA LEU A 281 -17.11 5.47 -11.98
C LEU A 281 -15.88 4.61 -11.63
N ALA A 282 -15.98 3.28 -11.62
CA ALA A 282 -14.92 2.38 -11.18
C ALA A 282 -13.64 2.53 -12.04
N GLY A 283 -13.82 2.66 -13.35
CA GLY A 283 -12.72 2.87 -14.29
C GLY A 283 -12.02 4.22 -14.11
N LEU A 284 -12.78 5.29 -13.86
CA LEU A 284 -12.25 6.63 -13.56
C LEU A 284 -11.49 6.61 -12.23
N TRP A 285 -12.10 6.02 -11.20
CA TRP A 285 -11.52 5.87 -9.88
C TRP A 285 -10.18 5.16 -9.91
N ARG A 286 -10.08 4.02 -10.62
CA ARG A 286 -8.80 3.30 -10.78
C ARG A 286 -7.70 4.19 -11.35
N ARG A 287 -8.01 4.99 -12.38
CA ARG A 287 -7.05 5.89 -13.04
C ARG A 287 -6.76 7.16 -12.26
N GLY A 288 -7.39 7.35 -11.09
CA GLY A 288 -7.25 8.56 -10.31
C GLY A 288 -7.98 9.78 -10.89
N GLU A 289 -8.95 9.55 -11.76
CA GLU A 289 -9.79 10.60 -12.34
C GLU A 289 -10.98 10.92 -11.43
N TYR A 290 -11.50 12.15 -11.57
CA TYR A 290 -12.59 12.68 -10.76
C TYR A 290 -13.68 13.26 -11.66
N VAL A 291 -14.90 13.30 -11.15
CA VAL A 291 -16.04 13.96 -11.79
C VAL A 291 -16.36 15.28 -11.07
N GLY A 292 -16.90 16.25 -11.82
CA GLY A 292 -17.28 17.56 -11.28
C GLY A 292 -18.42 17.47 -10.28
N MET A 293 -18.38 18.35 -9.27
CA MET A 293 -19.46 18.60 -8.33
C MET A 293 -19.96 20.02 -8.55
N SER A 294 -21.27 20.19 -8.64
CA SER A 294 -21.88 21.51 -8.81
C SER A 294 -22.99 21.72 -7.80
N LEU A 295 -23.05 22.92 -7.24
CA LEU A 295 -24.16 23.38 -6.41
C LEU A 295 -25.16 24.23 -7.21
N ASP A 296 -24.81 24.65 -8.43
CA ASP A 296 -25.72 25.32 -9.36
C ASP A 296 -26.90 24.40 -9.78
N PRO A 297 -28.15 24.73 -9.39
CA PRO A 297 -29.32 23.96 -9.76
C PRO A 297 -29.60 23.94 -11.27
N ASP A 298 -29.20 24.97 -12.00
CA ASP A 298 -29.45 25.05 -13.44
C ASP A 298 -28.52 24.09 -14.20
N LEU A 299 -27.24 24.01 -13.81
CA LEU A 299 -26.30 23.00 -14.31
C LEU A 299 -26.78 21.59 -13.95
N ALA A 300 -27.23 21.36 -12.72
CA ALA A 300 -27.75 20.07 -12.28
C ALA A 300 -28.97 19.64 -13.10
N ARG A 301 -29.90 20.56 -13.41
CA ARG A 301 -31.07 20.26 -14.26
C ARG A 301 -30.67 20.00 -15.70
N ALA A 302 -29.75 20.80 -16.26
CA ALA A 302 -29.29 20.66 -17.63
C ALA A 302 -28.57 19.32 -17.89
N ALA A 303 -27.82 18.82 -16.90
CA ALA A 303 -27.12 17.54 -16.96
C ALA A 303 -27.95 16.33 -16.44
N SER A 304 -29.22 16.54 -16.09
CA SER A 304 -30.04 15.49 -15.46
C SER A 304 -30.37 14.34 -16.43
N ALA A 305 -30.30 13.11 -15.91
CA ALA A 305 -30.77 11.92 -16.64
C ALA A 305 -32.30 11.81 -16.72
N GLY A 306 -33.01 12.53 -15.85
CA GLY A 306 -34.46 12.51 -15.72
C GLY A 306 -34.91 13.29 -14.48
N VAL A 307 -36.21 13.60 -14.41
CA VAL A 307 -36.83 14.30 -13.29
C VAL A 307 -37.95 13.44 -12.71
N THR A 308 -37.89 13.20 -11.40
CA THR A 308 -38.94 12.51 -10.65
C THR A 308 -39.62 13.50 -9.71
N THR A 309 -40.94 13.64 -9.82
CA THR A 309 -41.74 14.47 -8.91
C THR A 309 -42.46 13.57 -7.90
N LEU A 310 -42.21 13.82 -6.61
CA LEU A 310 -42.88 13.13 -5.51
C LEU A 310 -43.97 14.04 -4.93
N THR A 311 -45.22 13.60 -5.00
CA THR A 311 -46.37 14.35 -4.48
C THR A 311 -46.95 13.63 -3.26
N PRO A 312 -47.06 14.29 -2.10
CA PRO A 312 -47.69 13.69 -0.93
C PRO A 312 -49.14 13.28 -1.21
N LEU A 313 -49.57 12.15 -0.64
CA LEU A 313 -50.99 11.82 -0.61
C LEU A 313 -51.72 12.76 0.37
N PRO A 314 -52.95 13.20 0.04
CA PRO A 314 -53.74 14.11 0.88
C PRO A 314 -54.13 13.50 2.23
#